data_AF-A7F5B3-F1
#
_entry.id   AF-A7F5B3-F1
#
_cell.length_a   1.000
_cell.length_b   1.000
_cell.length_c   1.000
_cell.angle_alpha   90.00
_cell.angle_beta   90.00
_cell.angle_gamma   90.00
#
_symmetry.space_group_name_H-M   'P 1'
#
loop_
_entity.id
_entity.type
_entity.pdbx_description
1 polymer ?
#
loop_
_entity_poly.entity_id
_entity_poly.type
_entity_poly.pdbx_seq_one_letter_code
_entity_poly.pdbx_strand_id
1 'polypeptide(L)'
;MEQYPTPQSLVDAPKENIVSVIRHLGLQNQRAATYQAYAKTFCENPPVRSKRYAVHDYPTKGLGRDVRKSEVLPEESEDPRTAWEIGHMTQGPYALDSWRIFCRDILLGKAEGWNGEGNHEEGFQPEWMRVAPEDKELRAFLRWMWLKEGFGWDPFTGEKEVAGEEMMRAAIEGRIAWDDEGGMRILGVDAVGKGNAVKN
;
A
#
# COMPACT_ATOMS: atom_id res chain seq x y z
N MET A 1 -5.25 -12.01 16.39
CA MET A 1 -3.82 -11.93 16.80
C MET A 1 -3.59 -12.37 18.24
N GLU A 2 -4.58 -12.91 18.95
CA GLU A 2 -4.43 -13.28 20.37
C GLU A 2 -3.42 -14.42 20.61
N GLN A 3 -3.34 -15.39 19.70
CA GLN A 3 -2.48 -16.57 19.88
C GLN A 3 -1.00 -16.31 19.55
N TYR A 4 -0.72 -15.41 18.62
CA TYR A 4 0.65 -15.07 18.20
C TYR A 4 0.80 -13.54 18.08
N PRO A 5 0.89 -12.81 19.21
CA PRO A 5 0.85 -11.35 19.22
C PRO A 5 2.16 -10.68 18.78
N THR A 6 3.28 -11.43 18.74
CA THR A 6 4.60 -10.91 18.38
C THR A 6 5.25 -11.73 17.28
N PRO A 7 6.19 -11.16 16.50
CA PRO A 7 6.98 -11.93 15.55
C PRO A 7 7.68 -13.13 16.21
N GLN A 8 8.27 -12.94 17.41
CA GLN A 8 8.93 -14.03 18.14
C GLN A 8 7.97 -15.19 18.45
N SER A 9 6.72 -14.89 18.82
CA SER A 9 5.72 -15.94 19.08
C SER A 9 5.38 -16.79 17.84
N LEU A 10 5.52 -16.25 16.62
CA LEU A 10 5.39 -17.03 15.38
C LEU A 10 6.64 -17.87 15.11
N VAL A 11 7.83 -17.35 15.42
CA VAL A 11 9.10 -18.08 15.27
C VAL A 11 9.14 -19.30 16.19
N ASP A 12 8.71 -19.13 17.44
CA ASP A 12 8.76 -20.19 18.46
C ASP A 12 7.66 -21.25 18.29
N ALA A 13 6.60 -20.92 17.53
CA ALA A 13 5.48 -21.83 17.33
C ALA A 13 5.83 -23.01 16.41
N PRO A 14 5.40 -24.24 16.74
CA PRO A 14 5.39 -25.34 15.77
C PRO A 14 4.59 -24.96 14.53
N LYS A 15 5.14 -25.23 13.34
CA LYS A 15 4.49 -24.86 12.07
C LYS A 15 3.09 -25.47 11.95
N GLU A 16 2.91 -26.69 12.46
CA GLU A 16 1.65 -27.44 12.47
C GLU A 16 0.55 -26.68 13.23
N ASN A 17 0.92 -25.97 14.30
CA ASN A 17 -0.02 -25.17 15.07
C ASN A 17 -0.49 -23.96 14.27
N ILE A 18 0.40 -23.30 13.54
CA ILE A 18 0.04 -22.19 12.64
C ILE A 18 -0.86 -22.70 11.51
N VAL A 19 -0.49 -23.84 10.89
CA VAL A 19 -1.26 -24.48 9.81
C VAL A 19 -2.68 -24.82 10.25
N SER A 20 -2.84 -25.31 11.48
CA SER A 20 -4.17 -25.62 12.06
C SER A 20 -5.08 -24.39 12.06
N VAL A 21 -4.55 -23.23 12.50
CA VAL A 21 -5.31 -21.97 12.58
C VAL A 21 -5.76 -21.49 11.20
N ILE A 22 -4.88 -21.58 10.20
CA ILE A 22 -5.11 -21.00 8.86
C ILE A 22 -5.60 -22.01 7.82
N ARG A 23 -5.95 -23.24 8.23
CA ARG A 23 -6.27 -24.34 7.31
C ARG A 23 -7.37 -24.00 6.30
N HIS A 24 -8.34 -23.19 6.70
CA HIS A 24 -9.49 -22.78 5.89
C HIS A 24 -9.16 -21.72 4.82
N LEU A 25 -7.98 -21.09 4.88
CA LEU A 25 -7.57 -20.03 3.94
C LEU A 25 -6.88 -20.57 2.67
N GLY A 26 -6.55 -21.87 2.64
CA GLY A 26 -5.78 -22.48 1.56
C GLY A 26 -4.30 -22.11 1.55
N LEU A 27 -3.48 -22.90 0.86
CA LEU A 27 -2.01 -22.77 0.82
C LEU A 27 -1.35 -22.72 2.22
N GLN A 28 -1.99 -23.31 3.21
CA GLN A 28 -1.67 -23.18 4.64
C GLN A 28 -0.21 -23.55 4.97
N ASN A 29 0.33 -24.59 4.34
CA ASN A 29 1.72 -25.00 4.56
C ASN A 29 2.74 -23.97 4.05
N GLN A 30 2.44 -23.34 2.90
CA GLN A 30 3.28 -22.30 2.31
C GLN A 30 3.13 -20.99 3.09
N ARG A 31 1.90 -20.61 3.44
CA ARG A 31 1.62 -19.42 4.25
C ARG A 31 2.29 -19.49 5.62
N ALA A 32 2.15 -20.60 6.34
CA ALA A 32 2.79 -20.78 7.64
C ALA A 32 4.32 -20.66 7.55
N ALA A 33 4.95 -21.29 6.54
CA ALA A 33 6.38 -21.13 6.32
C ALA A 33 6.78 -19.68 6.02
N THR A 34 5.96 -18.98 5.23
CA THR A 34 6.20 -17.56 4.88
C THR A 34 6.07 -16.66 6.11
N TYR A 35 5.06 -16.89 6.96
CA TYR A 35 4.90 -16.14 8.22
C TYR A 35 6.09 -16.30 9.14
N GLN A 36 6.56 -17.54 9.34
CA GLN A 36 7.74 -17.80 10.15
C GLN A 36 9.01 -17.20 9.55
N ALA A 37 9.17 -17.27 8.22
CA ALA A 37 10.31 -16.65 7.54
C ALA A 37 10.32 -15.13 7.75
N TYR A 38 9.20 -14.44 7.54
CA TYR A 38 9.11 -12.99 7.77
C TYR A 38 9.31 -12.62 9.24
N ALA A 39 8.70 -13.38 10.15
CA ALA A 39 8.86 -13.14 11.57
C ALA A 39 10.31 -13.32 12.02
N LYS A 40 10.99 -14.36 11.54
CA LYS A 40 12.41 -14.61 11.80
C LYS A 40 13.27 -13.47 11.26
N THR A 41 13.11 -13.11 9.99
CA THR A 41 13.88 -12.01 9.39
C THR A 41 13.64 -10.69 10.13
N PHE A 42 12.41 -10.42 10.56
CA PHE A 42 12.09 -9.23 11.36
C PHE A 42 12.77 -9.25 12.73
N CYS A 43 12.86 -10.40 13.40
CA CYS A 43 13.56 -10.51 14.69
C CYS A 43 15.08 -10.36 14.54
N GLU A 44 15.66 -10.94 13.49
CA GLU A 44 17.12 -10.93 13.26
C GLU A 44 17.61 -9.60 12.67
N ASN A 45 16.84 -8.98 11.80
CA ASN A 45 17.20 -7.75 11.09
C ASN A 45 15.94 -6.90 10.83
N PRO A 46 15.40 -6.23 11.87
CA PRO A 46 14.21 -5.41 11.71
C PRO A 46 14.48 -4.24 10.75
N PRO A 47 13.45 -3.72 10.06
CA PRO A 47 13.57 -2.51 9.27
C PRO A 47 13.99 -1.33 10.16
N VAL A 48 14.98 -0.56 9.70
CA VAL A 48 15.48 0.63 10.40
C VAL A 48 15.70 1.75 9.41
N ARG A 49 15.54 3.02 9.84
CA ARG A 49 15.67 4.20 8.97
C ARG A 49 16.97 4.24 8.17
N SER A 50 18.07 3.77 8.77
CA SER A 50 19.42 3.89 8.21
C SER A 50 19.81 2.77 7.25
N LYS A 51 18.89 1.86 6.88
CA LYS A 51 19.19 0.72 6.02
C LYS A 51 18.10 0.52 4.98
N ARG A 52 18.51 0.57 3.71
CA ARG A 52 17.66 0.23 2.56
C ARG A 52 18.32 -0.87 1.75
N TYR A 53 17.50 -1.75 1.18
CA TYR A 53 17.93 -2.95 0.46
C TYR A 53 17.40 -2.92 -0.97
N ALA A 54 18.14 -3.56 -1.88
CA ALA A 54 17.75 -3.64 -3.28
C ALA A 54 16.36 -4.29 -3.45
N VAL A 55 15.50 -3.63 -4.22
CA VAL A 55 14.31 -4.23 -4.83
C VAL A 55 14.37 -3.90 -6.30
N HIS A 56 14.45 -4.93 -7.14
CA HIS A 56 14.60 -4.75 -8.58
C HIS A 56 13.24 -4.58 -9.25
N ASP A 57 13.18 -3.70 -10.25
CA ASP A 57 11.99 -3.43 -11.05
C ASP A 57 10.79 -2.88 -10.25
N TYR A 58 11.04 -2.14 -9.17
CA TYR A 58 10.02 -1.49 -8.34
C TYR A 58 10.45 -0.06 -7.94
N PRO A 59 9.54 0.94 -7.92
CA PRO A 59 8.11 0.83 -8.26
C PRO A 59 7.84 0.72 -9.75
N THR A 60 8.84 1.01 -10.58
CA THR A 60 8.76 0.87 -12.04
C THR A 60 9.87 -0.02 -12.56
N LYS A 61 9.61 -0.65 -13.72
CA LYS A 61 10.55 -1.56 -14.37
C LYS A 61 11.88 -0.86 -14.67
N GLY A 62 12.99 -1.50 -14.30
CA GLY A 62 14.35 -0.99 -14.48
C GLY A 62 14.98 -0.38 -13.22
N LEU A 63 14.19 0.06 -12.24
CA LEU A 63 14.72 0.68 -11.02
C LEU A 63 15.37 -0.33 -10.07
N GLY A 64 16.30 0.17 -9.23
CA GLY A 64 16.99 -0.59 -8.17
C GLY A 64 17.99 -1.63 -8.65
N ARG A 65 18.15 -1.84 -9.97
CA ARG A 65 19.07 -2.84 -10.55
C ARG A 65 20.55 -2.49 -10.38
N ASP A 66 20.84 -1.22 -10.14
CA ASP A 66 22.14 -0.67 -9.83
C ASP A 66 22.56 -0.92 -8.36
N VAL A 67 21.65 -1.43 -7.53
CA VAL A 67 21.92 -1.83 -6.14
C VAL A 67 22.10 -3.35 -6.08
N ARG A 68 23.24 -3.81 -5.55
CA ARG A 68 23.51 -5.25 -5.43
C ARG A 68 22.70 -5.85 -4.27
N LYS A 69 22.33 -7.13 -4.38
CA LYS A 69 21.56 -7.82 -3.32
C LYS A 69 22.26 -7.85 -1.96
N SER A 70 23.59 -7.85 -1.93
CA SER A 70 24.40 -7.84 -0.71
C SER A 70 24.69 -6.43 -0.18
N GLU A 71 24.31 -5.40 -0.94
CA GLU A 71 24.57 -4.00 -0.61
C GLU A 71 23.45 -3.47 0.26
N VAL A 72 23.81 -2.67 1.26
CA VAL A 72 22.89 -1.97 2.15
C VAL A 72 23.15 -0.50 1.98
N LEU A 73 22.14 0.23 1.52
CA LEU A 73 22.22 1.66 1.31
C LEU A 73 21.85 2.41 2.60
N PRO A 74 22.49 3.58 2.85
CA PRO A 74 22.10 4.48 3.94
C PRO A 74 20.77 5.18 3.60
N GLU A 75 20.43 6.25 4.32
CA GLU A 75 19.21 7.03 4.05
C GLU A 75 19.21 7.61 2.62
N GLU A 76 18.01 7.89 2.10
CA GLU A 76 17.82 8.42 0.73
C GLU A 76 18.49 9.79 0.52
N SER A 77 18.64 10.58 1.58
CA SER A 77 19.38 11.85 1.58
C SER A 77 20.89 11.69 1.37
N GLU A 78 21.45 10.52 1.71
CA GLU A 78 22.87 10.22 1.54
C GLU A 78 23.14 9.46 0.24
N ASP A 79 22.22 8.57 -0.14
CA ASP A 79 22.30 7.80 -1.39
C ASP A 79 20.93 7.80 -2.11
N PRO A 80 20.79 8.49 -3.25
CA PRO A 80 19.50 8.64 -3.92
C PRO A 80 19.07 7.39 -4.70
N ARG A 81 19.87 6.32 -4.75
CA ARG A 81 19.49 5.09 -5.48
C ARG A 81 18.25 4.45 -4.86
N THR A 82 17.40 3.87 -5.70
CA THR A 82 16.14 3.26 -5.29
C THR A 82 16.39 1.97 -4.51
N ALA A 83 16.02 1.99 -3.23
CA ALA A 83 16.10 0.85 -2.31
C ALA A 83 15.06 1.06 -1.19
N TRP A 84 14.71 -0.02 -0.48
CA TRP A 84 13.60 -0.02 0.48
C TRP A 84 13.97 -0.68 1.81
N GLU A 85 13.42 -0.18 2.92
CA GLU A 85 13.79 -0.60 4.28
C GLU A 85 13.40 -2.06 4.59
N ILE A 86 12.48 -2.62 3.79
CA ILE A 86 12.03 -4.02 3.88
C ILE A 86 12.44 -4.89 2.68
N GLY A 87 13.32 -4.39 1.81
CA GLY A 87 13.71 -5.11 0.59
C GLY A 87 14.38 -6.47 0.87
N HIS A 88 15.06 -6.62 2.01
CA HIS A 88 15.62 -7.90 2.46
C HIS A 88 14.55 -8.90 2.93
N MET A 89 13.35 -8.44 3.26
CA MET A 89 12.22 -9.28 3.67
C MET A 89 11.34 -9.65 2.49
N THR A 90 11.10 -8.72 1.57
CA THR A 90 10.17 -8.92 0.46
C THR A 90 10.62 -8.20 -0.81
N GLN A 91 10.23 -8.78 -1.94
CA GLN A 91 10.37 -8.19 -3.27
C GLN A 91 8.99 -7.99 -3.93
N GLY A 92 7.91 -8.28 -3.22
CA GLY A 92 6.54 -8.24 -3.74
C GLY A 92 5.97 -6.81 -3.71
N PRO A 93 5.48 -6.26 -4.85
CA PRO A 93 4.95 -4.90 -4.94
C PRO A 93 3.87 -4.60 -3.91
N TYR A 94 2.92 -5.51 -3.70
CA TYR A 94 1.85 -5.35 -2.70
C TYR A 94 2.39 -5.05 -1.29
N ALA A 95 3.40 -5.80 -0.84
CA ALA A 95 3.97 -5.63 0.50
C ALA A 95 4.77 -4.32 0.60
N LEU A 96 5.45 -3.94 -0.48
CA LEU A 96 6.20 -2.68 -0.56
C LEU A 96 5.28 -1.46 -0.59
N ASP A 97 4.20 -1.50 -1.37
CA ASP A 97 3.19 -0.44 -1.39
C ASP A 97 2.51 -0.33 -0.03
N SER A 98 2.14 -1.45 0.59
CA SER A 98 1.58 -1.46 1.95
C SER A 98 2.54 -0.83 2.95
N TRP A 99 3.83 -1.16 2.88
CA TRP A 99 4.86 -0.57 3.74
C TRP A 99 5.00 0.94 3.53
N ARG A 100 5.03 1.39 2.27
CA ARG A 100 5.11 2.80 1.90
C ARG A 100 3.90 3.58 2.41
N ILE A 101 2.70 3.03 2.26
CA ILE A 101 1.46 3.68 2.69
C ILE A 101 1.37 3.75 4.21
N PHE A 102 1.65 2.65 4.92
CA PHE A 102 1.25 2.52 6.32
C PHE A 102 2.40 2.64 7.34
N CYS A 103 3.65 2.44 6.93
CA CYS A 103 4.77 2.30 7.86
C CYS A 103 5.91 3.30 7.62
N ARG A 104 6.19 3.65 6.36
CA ARG A 104 7.46 4.30 5.98
C ARG A 104 7.67 5.64 6.67
N ASP A 105 6.67 6.52 6.70
CA ASP A 105 6.84 7.85 7.33
C ASP A 105 7.07 7.75 8.84
N ILE A 106 6.42 6.80 9.53
CA ILE A 106 6.63 6.54 10.95
C ILE A 106 8.05 6.01 11.18
N LEU A 107 8.51 5.03 10.38
CA LEU A 107 9.87 4.50 10.50
C LEU A 107 10.93 5.61 10.30
N LEU A 108 10.71 6.49 9.33
CA LEU A 108 11.63 7.59 9.03
C LEU A 108 11.57 8.74 10.05
N GLY A 109 10.63 8.68 11.01
CA GLY A 109 10.39 9.77 11.96
C GLY A 109 9.90 11.05 11.29
N LYS A 110 9.25 10.91 10.12
CA LYS A 110 8.67 12.03 9.37
C LYS A 110 7.28 12.39 9.87
N ALA A 111 6.55 11.45 10.45
CA ALA A 111 5.21 11.68 10.98
C ALA A 111 4.94 10.74 12.16
N GLU A 112 4.00 11.13 13.02
CA GLU A 112 3.46 10.28 14.09
C GLU A 112 2.53 9.19 13.55
N GLY A 113 1.84 9.50 12.44
CA GLY A 113 0.91 8.61 11.74
C GLY A 113 1.25 8.42 10.27
N TRP A 114 0.62 7.42 9.64
CA TRP A 114 0.86 7.05 8.25
C TRP A 114 0.35 8.08 7.24
N ASN A 115 -0.64 8.89 7.62
CA ASN A 115 -1.27 9.91 6.78
C ASN A 115 -0.63 11.29 6.95
N GLY A 116 0.52 11.39 7.62
CA GLY A 116 1.21 12.66 7.90
C GLY A 116 0.83 13.33 9.21
N GLU A 117 0.04 12.68 10.06
CA GLU A 117 -0.29 13.16 11.41
C GLU A 117 0.98 13.53 12.19
N GLY A 118 0.95 14.65 12.90
CA GLY A 118 2.07 15.17 13.69
C GLY A 118 3.18 15.87 12.89
N ASN A 119 3.13 15.87 11.56
CA ASN A 119 4.05 16.68 10.75
C ASN A 119 3.43 18.07 10.46
N HIS A 120 4.20 19.13 10.74
CA HIS A 120 3.81 20.53 10.55
C HIS A 120 4.72 21.29 9.58
N GLU A 121 5.60 20.59 8.88
CA GLU A 121 6.47 21.18 7.86
C GLU A 121 5.63 21.65 6.67
N GLU A 122 5.90 22.87 6.23
CA GLU A 122 5.21 23.45 5.09
C GLU A 122 5.50 22.64 3.81
N GLY A 123 4.44 22.25 3.10
CA GLY A 123 4.55 21.48 1.87
C GLY A 123 4.88 19.99 2.06
N PHE A 124 4.91 19.48 3.30
CA PHE A 124 5.06 18.05 3.54
C PHE A 124 3.93 17.26 2.88
N GLN A 125 4.31 16.20 2.18
CA GLN A 125 3.37 15.21 1.66
C GLN A 125 3.72 13.84 2.24
N PRO A 126 2.77 13.16 2.89
CA PRO A 126 2.98 11.80 3.36
C PRO A 126 3.22 10.83 2.20
N GLU A 127 3.92 9.74 2.47
CA GLU A 127 4.37 8.78 1.47
C GLU A 127 3.22 8.16 0.68
N TRP A 128 2.07 7.93 1.29
CA TRP A 128 0.90 7.38 0.61
C TRP A 128 0.50 8.19 -0.63
N MET A 129 0.72 9.51 -0.64
CA MET A 129 0.40 10.39 -1.78
C MET A 129 1.31 10.16 -3.01
N ARG A 130 2.41 9.41 -2.84
CA ARG A 130 3.37 9.04 -3.91
C ARG A 130 3.27 7.57 -4.34
N VAL A 131 2.28 6.83 -3.82
CA VAL A 131 2.10 5.40 -4.10
C VAL A 131 1.04 5.20 -5.17
N ALA A 132 1.35 4.40 -6.19
CA ALA A 132 0.43 3.99 -7.25
C ALA A 132 0.45 2.44 -7.33
N PRO A 133 -0.35 1.76 -6.49
CA PRO A 133 -0.30 0.31 -6.36
C PRO A 133 -1.06 -0.37 -7.51
N GLU A 134 -0.68 -1.61 -7.82
CA GLU A 134 -1.45 -2.47 -8.73
C GLU A 134 -2.58 -3.23 -8.02
N ASP A 135 -2.47 -3.41 -6.70
CA ASP A 135 -3.45 -4.15 -5.91
C ASP A 135 -4.81 -3.44 -5.82
N LYS A 136 -5.88 -4.19 -6.06
CA LYS A 136 -7.25 -3.64 -6.12
C LYS A 136 -7.72 -3.02 -4.80
N GLU A 137 -7.34 -3.61 -3.66
CA GLU A 137 -7.79 -3.13 -2.35
C GLU A 137 -6.99 -1.89 -1.95
N LEU A 138 -5.67 -1.86 -2.22
CA LEU A 138 -4.86 -0.66 -2.02
C LEU A 138 -5.32 0.50 -2.93
N ARG A 139 -5.71 0.21 -4.18
CA ARG A 139 -6.31 1.22 -5.07
C ARG A 139 -7.62 1.77 -4.53
N ALA A 140 -8.52 0.90 -4.09
CA ALA A 140 -9.79 1.31 -3.49
C ALA A 140 -9.55 2.18 -2.25
N PHE A 141 -8.61 1.79 -1.40
CA PHE A 141 -8.19 2.55 -0.23
C PHE A 141 -7.65 3.95 -0.59
N LEU A 142 -6.68 4.04 -1.51
CA LEU A 142 -6.07 5.31 -1.90
C LEU A 142 -7.05 6.25 -2.61
N ARG A 143 -8.00 5.73 -3.38
CA ARG A 143 -9.08 6.53 -3.97
C ARG A 143 -9.93 7.21 -2.90
N TRP A 144 -10.34 6.45 -1.91
CA TRP A 144 -11.10 7.01 -0.79
C TRP A 144 -10.28 8.06 -0.04
N MET A 145 -8.97 7.83 0.12
CA MET A 145 -8.08 8.83 0.72
C MET A 145 -7.96 10.10 -0.11
N TRP A 146 -7.75 10.00 -1.43
CA TRP A 146 -7.71 11.17 -2.30
C TRP A 146 -9.03 11.94 -2.34
N LEU A 147 -10.16 11.23 -2.30
CA LEU A 147 -11.47 11.88 -2.18
C LEU A 147 -11.62 12.68 -0.88
N LYS A 148 -11.08 12.19 0.24
CA LYS A 148 -11.06 12.96 1.49
C LYS A 148 -10.23 14.24 1.39
N GLU A 149 -9.18 14.22 0.57
CA GLU A 149 -8.40 15.41 0.22
C GLU A 149 -9.09 16.30 -0.83
N GLY A 150 -10.29 15.94 -1.29
CA GLY A 150 -11.06 16.70 -2.27
C GLY A 150 -10.70 16.42 -3.73
N PHE A 151 -10.05 15.29 -4.02
CA PHE A 151 -9.62 14.92 -5.36
C PHE A 151 -10.24 13.62 -5.87
N GLY A 152 -10.71 13.64 -7.11
CA GLY A 152 -10.84 12.43 -7.91
C GLY A 152 -9.46 11.96 -8.33
N TRP A 153 -9.16 10.68 -8.11
CA TRP A 153 -7.84 10.09 -8.41
C TRP A 153 -7.95 8.86 -9.29
N ASP A 154 -7.18 8.86 -10.39
CA ASP A 154 -7.04 7.72 -11.29
C ASP A 154 -5.90 6.80 -10.82
N PRO A 155 -6.18 5.53 -10.44
CA PRO A 155 -5.17 4.60 -9.92
C PRO A 155 -4.26 3.99 -10.99
N PHE A 156 -4.56 4.16 -12.28
CA PHE A 156 -3.73 3.66 -13.37
C PHE A 156 -2.72 4.71 -13.83
N THR A 157 -3.11 5.99 -13.82
CA THR A 157 -2.26 7.10 -14.28
C THR A 157 -1.64 7.89 -13.12
N GLY A 158 -2.27 7.89 -11.95
CA GLY A 158 -1.90 8.72 -10.81
C GLY A 158 -2.42 10.16 -10.90
N GLU A 159 -3.15 10.49 -11.97
CA GLU A 159 -3.71 11.82 -12.22
C GLU A 159 -4.79 12.17 -11.19
N LYS A 160 -4.89 13.47 -10.90
CA LYS A 160 -5.81 14.04 -9.90
C LYS A 160 -6.58 15.19 -10.49
N GLU A 161 -7.87 15.22 -10.23
CA GLU A 161 -8.76 16.33 -10.55
C GLU A 161 -9.53 16.76 -9.32
N VAL A 162 -9.91 18.04 -9.25
CA VAL A 162 -10.74 18.54 -8.14
C VAL A 162 -12.10 17.83 -8.19
N ALA A 163 -12.46 17.16 -7.08
CA ALA A 163 -13.73 16.46 -7.00
C ALA A 163 -14.89 17.47 -6.96
N GLY A 164 -15.86 17.31 -7.88
CA GLY A 164 -17.06 18.14 -7.89
C GLY A 164 -17.93 17.94 -6.64
N GLU A 165 -18.77 18.92 -6.31
CA GLU A 165 -19.63 18.90 -5.10
C GLU A 165 -20.51 17.65 -5.02
N GLU A 166 -21.05 17.18 -6.14
CA GLU A 166 -21.89 15.98 -6.19
C GLU A 166 -21.11 14.71 -5.83
N MET A 167 -19.85 14.62 -6.29
CA MET A 167 -18.95 13.51 -6.01
C MET A 167 -18.62 13.46 -4.51
N MET A 168 -18.28 14.62 -3.93
CA MET A 168 -18.01 14.75 -2.50
C MET A 168 -19.22 14.40 -1.64
N ARG A 169 -20.42 14.87 -2.02
CA ARG A 169 -21.67 14.53 -1.34
C ARG A 169 -21.95 13.03 -1.42
N ALA A 170 -21.79 12.42 -2.58
CA ALA A 170 -21.96 10.97 -2.75
C ALA A 170 -20.96 10.17 -1.90
N ALA A 171 -19.72 10.64 -1.76
CA ALA A 171 -18.71 10.00 -0.91
C ALA A 171 -19.14 9.99 0.56
N ILE A 172 -19.58 11.15 1.07
CA ILE A 172 -20.03 11.32 2.46
C ILE A 172 -21.26 10.43 2.73
N GLU A 173 -22.17 10.33 1.77
CA GLU A 173 -23.40 9.53 1.89
C GLU A 173 -23.19 8.03 1.63
N GLY A 174 -21.95 7.59 1.36
CA GLY A 174 -21.66 6.18 1.07
C GLY A 174 -22.24 5.68 -0.25
N ARG A 175 -22.56 6.58 -1.18
CA ARG A 175 -23.17 6.28 -2.49
C ARG A 175 -22.13 6.11 -3.59
N ILE A 176 -20.89 5.78 -3.28
CA ILE A 176 -19.86 5.54 -4.29
C ILE A 176 -19.64 4.04 -4.48
N ALA A 177 -19.75 3.58 -5.72
CA ALA A 177 -19.28 2.27 -6.15
C ALA A 177 -18.10 2.42 -7.10
N TRP A 178 -17.15 1.49 -6.97
CA TRP A 178 -15.99 1.38 -7.81
C TRP A 178 -16.09 0.06 -8.59
N ASP A 179 -15.85 0.10 -9.88
CA ASP A 179 -15.69 -1.12 -10.67
C ASP A 179 -14.21 -1.54 -10.77
N ASP A 180 -13.98 -2.78 -11.22
CA ASP A 180 -12.66 -3.41 -11.29
C ASP A 180 -11.71 -2.75 -12.31
N GLU A 181 -12.28 -2.03 -13.29
CA GLU A 181 -11.54 -1.24 -14.29
C GLU A 181 -11.25 0.17 -13.82
N GLY A 182 -11.73 0.53 -12.63
CA GLY A 182 -11.51 1.80 -12.02
C GLY A 182 -12.47 2.91 -12.40
N GLY A 183 -13.59 2.61 -13.04
CA GLY A 183 -14.72 3.52 -13.14
C GLY A 183 -15.33 3.81 -11.76
N MET A 184 -15.58 5.10 -11.49
CA MET A 184 -16.39 5.54 -10.37
C MET A 184 -17.84 5.69 -10.81
N ARG A 185 -18.79 5.20 -10.01
CA ARG A 185 -20.21 5.50 -10.21
C ARG A 185 -20.88 5.92 -8.91
N ILE A 186 -21.73 6.92 -9.02
CA ILE A 186 -22.60 7.35 -7.93
C ILE A 186 -23.85 6.46 -7.97
N LEU A 187 -24.07 5.70 -6.90
CA LEU A 187 -25.24 4.86 -6.70
C LEU A 187 -26.48 5.76 -6.51
N GLY A 188 -27.59 5.38 -7.16
CA GLY A 188 -28.87 6.09 -7.09
C GLY A 188 -29.03 7.24 -8.09
N VAL A 189 -28.07 7.45 -9.00
CA VAL A 189 -28.31 8.26 -10.20
C VAL A 189 -28.82 7.29 -11.27
N ASP A 190 -30.13 7.28 -11.52
CA ASP A 190 -30.67 6.59 -12.69
C ASP A 190 -29.92 7.11 -13.91
N ALA A 191 -29.32 6.19 -14.68
CA ALA A 191 -28.70 6.53 -15.95
C ALA A 191 -29.79 7.18 -16.81
N VAL A 192 -29.79 8.51 -16.90
CA VAL A 192 -30.72 9.25 -17.75
C VAL A 192 -30.50 8.72 -19.16
N GLY A 193 -31.47 7.92 -19.61
CA GLY A 193 -31.43 7.24 -20.87
C GLY A 193 -31.23 8.27 -21.99
N LYS A 194 -30.26 7.99 -22.87
CA LYS A 194 -30.24 8.57 -24.20
C LYS A 194 -31.50 8.11 -24.94
N GLY A 195 -32.59 8.87 -24.77
CA GLY A 195 -33.82 8.72 -25.52
C GLY A 195 -33.59 9.10 -26.98
N ASN A 196 -33.89 8.16 -27.87
CA ASN A 196 -33.81 8.26 -29.33
C ASN A 196 -34.44 9.55 -29.89
N ALA A 197 -33.67 10.31 -30.66
CA ALA A 197 -34.23 11.22 -31.66
C ALA A 197 -34.44 10.44 -32.96
N VAL A 198 -35.65 9.92 -33.14
CA VAL A 198 -36.16 9.47 -34.44
C VAL A 198 -36.31 10.72 -35.31
N LYS A 199 -35.61 10.74 -36.46
CA LYS A 199 -35.84 11.73 -37.52
C LYS A 199 -37.06 11.28 -38.32
N ASN A 200 -38.07 12.14 -38.38
CA ASN A 200 -39.08 12.11 -39.45
C ASN A 200 -38.47 12.50 -40.79
#